data_AF-A0A2Z2KL94-F1
#
_entry.id   AF-A0A2Z2KL94-F1
#
_cell.length_a   1.000
_cell.length_b   1.000
_cell.length_c   1.000
_cell.angle_alpha   90.00
_cell.angle_beta   90.00
_cell.angle_gamma   90.00
#
_symmetry.space_group_name_H-M   'P 1'
#
loop_
_entity.id
_entity.type
_entity.pdbx_description
1 polymer ?
#
loop_
_entity_poly.entity_id
_entity_poly.type
_entity_poly.pdbx_seq_one_letter_code
_entity_poly.pdbx_strand_id
1 'polypeptide(L)'
;MNEKYKYFLYGVLSAMLCLFFTLILGKESWIPLVTIPFTIYYFSKYFKKERKDKKDREKLLEKQDSHVYAHKMAKELSILESLFRNNIITQEEFDTKKTELQLKYGDQINEYLSV
;
A
#
# COMPACT_ATOMS: atom_id res chain seq x y z
N MET A 1 23.67 -4.13 2.54
CA MET A 1 23.12 -3.17 1.54
C MET A 1 21.89 -3.82 0.88
N ASN A 2 20.71 -3.22 1.03
CA ASN A 2 19.43 -3.77 0.56
C ASN A 2 19.43 -3.90 -0.98
N GLU A 3 19.05 -5.07 -1.51
CA GLU A 3 19.12 -5.41 -2.94
C GLU A 3 18.44 -4.39 -3.84
N LYS A 4 17.35 -3.76 -3.39
CA LYS A 4 16.67 -2.67 -4.12
C LYS A 4 17.65 -1.54 -4.43
N TYR A 5 18.41 -1.10 -3.44
CA TYR A 5 19.38 -0.02 -3.58
C TYR A 5 20.57 -0.42 -4.48
N LYS A 6 20.91 -1.71 -4.56
CA LYS A 6 21.93 -2.20 -5.50
C LYS A 6 21.49 -1.99 -6.94
N TYR A 7 20.26 -2.39 -7.30
CA TYR A 7 19.74 -2.21 -8.66
C TYR A 7 19.59 -0.74 -9.05
N PHE A 8 19.15 0.11 -8.12
CA PHE A 8 19.10 1.55 -8.35
C PHE A 8 20.50 2.11 -8.61
N LEU A 9 21.47 1.79 -7.74
CA LEU A 9 22.84 2.27 -7.87
C LEU A 9 23.47 1.82 -9.19
N TYR A 10 23.30 0.56 -9.60
CA TYR A 10 23.78 0.06 -10.88
C TYR A 10 23.11 0.74 -12.07
N GLY A 11 21.81 1.02 -11.98
CA GLY A 11 21.08 1.80 -13.01
C GLY A 11 21.62 3.21 -13.14
N VAL A 12 21.84 3.91 -12.02
CA VAL A 12 22.41 5.27 -12.00
C VAL A 12 23.84 5.29 -12.53
N LEU A 13 24.71 4.38 -12.08
CA LEU A 13 26.09 4.29 -12.55
C LEU A 13 26.15 4.00 -14.07
N SER A 14 25.31 3.08 -14.55
CA SER A 14 25.22 2.77 -15.98
C SER A 14 24.74 3.98 -16.81
N ALA A 15 23.75 4.73 -16.31
CA ALA A 15 23.28 5.95 -16.98
C ALA A 15 24.34 7.06 -16.99
N MET A 16 25.07 7.25 -15.89
CA MET A 16 26.17 8.23 -15.81
C MET A 16 27.30 7.87 -16.79
N LEU A 17 27.68 6.59 -16.86
CA LEU A 17 28.66 6.11 -17.85
C LEU A 17 28.17 6.35 -19.27
N CYS A 18 26.90 6.02 -19.57
CA CYS A 18 26.30 6.24 -20.88
C CYS A 18 26.37 7.72 -21.29
N LEU A 19 25.98 8.64 -20.41
CA LEU A 19 26.02 10.09 -20.68
C LEU A 19 27.46 10.58 -20.87
N PHE A 20 28.39 10.15 -20.02
CA PHE A 20 29.80 10.53 -20.10
C PHE A 20 30.44 10.10 -21.43
N PHE A 21 30.23 8.85 -21.84
CA PHE A 21 30.77 8.36 -23.12
C PHE A 21 30.10 9.00 -24.33
N THR A 22 28.80 9.33 -24.24
CA THR A 22 28.10 10.06 -25.31
C THR A 22 28.67 11.48 -25.50
N LEU A 23 29.06 12.14 -24.40
CA LEU A 23 29.67 13.48 -24.46
C LEU A 23 31.09 13.48 -25.03
N ILE A 24 31.90 12.45 -24.72
CA ILE A 24 33.31 12.39 -25.14
C ILE A 24 33.47 11.85 -26.56
N LEU A 25 32.78 10.76 -26.89
CA LEU A 25 32.95 10.02 -28.15
C LEU A 25 31.88 10.38 -29.20
N GLY A 26 30.86 11.14 -28.83
CA GLY A 26 29.79 11.54 -29.74
C GLY A 26 28.99 10.36 -30.31
N LYS A 27 28.41 10.56 -31.50
CA LYS A 27 27.51 9.59 -32.17
C LYS A 27 28.20 8.31 -32.65
N GLU A 28 29.53 8.28 -32.69
CA GLU A 28 30.29 7.12 -33.17
C GLU A 28 30.47 6.04 -32.10
N SER A 29 30.13 6.35 -30.84
CA SER A 29 30.26 5.39 -29.75
C SER A 29 29.20 4.28 -29.83
N TRP A 30 29.64 3.03 -29.80
CA TRP A 30 28.76 1.87 -29.61
C TRP A 30 28.44 1.61 -28.13
N ILE A 31 29.04 2.37 -27.21
CA ILE A 31 28.85 2.21 -25.77
C ILE A 31 27.40 2.47 -25.36
N PRO A 32 26.71 3.54 -25.83
CA PRO A 32 25.29 3.76 -25.54
C PRO A 32 24.39 2.61 -25.99
N LEU A 33 24.67 1.97 -27.14
CA LEU A 33 23.92 0.82 -27.65
C LEU A 33 23.93 -0.36 -26.67
N VAL A 34 25.02 -0.54 -25.91
CA VAL A 34 25.14 -1.59 -24.90
C VAL A 34 24.62 -1.12 -23.55
N THR A 35 24.95 0.09 -23.11
CA THR A 35 24.61 0.57 -21.76
C THR A 35 23.13 0.91 -21.59
N ILE A 36 22.43 1.35 -22.64
CA ILE A 36 20.99 1.65 -22.59
C ILE A 36 20.16 0.41 -22.17
N PRO A 37 20.27 -0.77 -22.82
CA PRO A 37 19.49 -1.95 -22.41
C PRO A 37 19.84 -2.44 -21.00
N PHE A 38 21.11 -2.35 -20.56
CA PHE A 38 21.47 -2.66 -19.18
C PHE A 38 20.83 -1.68 -18.18
N THR A 39 20.83 -0.39 -18.50
CA THR A 39 20.19 0.66 -17.68
C THR A 39 18.69 0.39 -17.57
N ILE A 40 18.02 0.11 -18.68
CA ILE A 40 16.59 -0.24 -18.72
C ILE A 40 16.32 -1.50 -17.88
N TYR A 41 17.17 -2.53 -17.97
CA TYR A 41 17.04 -3.77 -17.20
C TYR A 41 17.09 -3.51 -15.69
N TYR A 42 18.09 -2.76 -15.21
CA TYR A 42 18.26 -2.48 -13.79
C TYR A 42 17.14 -1.61 -13.23
N PHE A 43 16.72 -0.57 -13.94
CA PHE A 43 15.57 0.24 -13.53
C PHE A 43 14.27 -0.57 -13.55
N SER A 44 14.07 -1.44 -14.54
CA SER A 44 12.89 -2.33 -14.58
C SER A 44 12.82 -3.27 -13.37
N LYS A 45 13.96 -3.86 -12.97
CA LYS A 45 14.06 -4.67 -11.74
C LYS A 45 13.75 -3.84 -10.48
N TYR A 46 14.29 -2.63 -10.40
CA TYR A 46 14.06 -1.71 -9.30
C TYR A 46 12.57 -1.34 -9.17
N PHE A 47 11.93 -0.87 -10.25
CA PHE A 47 10.52 -0.46 -10.24
C PHE A 47 9.57 -1.63 -9.99
N LYS A 48 9.87 -2.84 -10.50
CA LYS A 48 9.09 -4.04 -10.16
C LYS A 48 9.12 -4.34 -8.66
N LYS A 49 10.30 -4.24 -8.03
CA LYS A 49 10.46 -4.47 -6.60
C LYS A 49 9.77 -3.37 -5.78
N GLU A 50 9.89 -2.11 -6.18
CA GLU A 50 9.22 -0.99 -5.54
C GLU A 50 7.69 -1.04 -5.64
N ARG A 51 7.15 -1.43 -6.80
CA ARG A 51 5.70 -1.66 -6.95
C ARG A 51 5.20 -2.79 -6.05
N LYS A 52 5.98 -3.87 -5.93
CA LYS A 52 5.64 -4.99 -5.04
C LYS A 52 5.63 -4.52 -3.58
N ASP A 53 6.69 -3.86 -3.14
CA ASP A 53 6.80 -3.32 -1.78
C ASP A 53 5.68 -2.32 -1.47
N LYS A 54 5.27 -1.50 -2.44
CA LYS A 54 4.15 -0.56 -2.29
C LYS A 54 2.82 -1.29 -2.13
N LYS A 55 2.54 -2.30 -2.95
CA LYS A 55 1.32 -3.12 -2.83
C LYS A 55 1.27 -3.86 -1.51
N ASP A 56 2.40 -4.41 -1.06
CA ASP A 56 2.47 -5.12 0.22
C ASP A 56 2.24 -4.16 1.41
N ARG A 57 2.71 -2.91 1.30
CA ARG A 57 2.41 -1.85 2.29
C ARG A 57 0.97 -1.38 2.24
N GLU A 58 0.38 -1.19 1.06
CA GLU A 58 -1.03 -0.84 0.90
C GLU A 58 -1.91 -1.92 1.56
N LYS A 59 -1.63 -3.21 1.30
CA LYS A 59 -2.31 -4.32 1.97
C LYS A 59 -2.14 -4.35 3.49
N LEU A 60 -0.97 -3.95 3.99
CA LEU A 60 -0.72 -3.86 5.44
C LEU A 60 -1.50 -2.71 6.08
N LEU A 61 -1.59 -1.57 5.41
CA LEU A 61 -2.39 -0.42 5.85
C LEU A 61 -3.88 -0.75 5.80
N GLU A 62 -4.36 -1.40 4.73
CA GLU A 62 -5.74 -1.89 4.60
C GLU A 62 -6.12 -2.85 5.76
N LYS A 63 -5.22 -3.76 6.15
CA LYS A 63 -5.42 -4.63 7.31
C LYS A 63 -5.44 -3.87 8.64
N GLN A 64 -4.60 -2.85 8.80
CA GLN A 64 -4.62 -2.04 10.02
C GLN A 64 -5.91 -1.22 10.13
N ASP A 65 -6.38 -0.66 9.02
CA ASP A 65 -7.61 0.12 9.00
C ASP A 65 -8.83 -0.74 9.32
N SER A 66 -8.92 -1.95 8.76
CA SER A 66 -10.02 -2.87 9.09
C SER A 66 -10.06 -3.26 10.57
N HIS A 67 -8.89 -3.46 11.21
CA HIS A 67 -8.81 -3.67 12.65
C HIS A 67 -9.25 -2.44 13.45
N VAL A 68 -8.93 -1.22 13.00
CA VAL A 68 -9.36 0.02 13.64
C VAL A 68 -10.88 0.18 13.56
N TYR A 69 -11.50 -0.12 12.41
CA TYR A 69 -12.96 -0.05 12.24
C TYR A 69 -13.68 -1.12 13.06
N ALA A 70 -13.17 -2.36 13.10
CA ALA A 70 -13.70 -3.41 13.96
C ALA A 70 -13.62 -3.02 15.45
N HIS A 71 -12.52 -2.40 15.88
CA HIS A 71 -12.38 -1.94 17.27
C HIS A 71 -13.35 -0.80 17.61
N LYS A 72 -13.54 0.17 16.70
CA LYS A 72 -14.53 1.25 16.86
C LYS A 72 -15.95 0.69 16.95
N MET A 73 -16.30 -0.24 16.07
CA MET A 73 -17.60 -0.91 16.09
C MET A 73 -17.85 -1.63 17.42
N ALA A 74 -16.87 -2.40 17.91
CA ALA A 74 -16.99 -3.11 19.19
C ALA A 74 -17.18 -2.14 20.37
N LYS A 75 -16.47 -1.00 20.36
CA LYS A 75 -16.62 0.04 21.38
C LYS A 75 -18.01 0.67 21.34
N GLU A 76 -18.49 1.09 20.18
CA GLU A 76 -19.82 1.70 20.04
C GLU A 76 -20.93 0.69 20.40
N LEU A 77 -20.79 -0.58 20.02
CA LEU A 77 -21.72 -1.64 20.42
C LEU A 77 -21.73 -1.84 21.94
N SER A 78 -20.56 -1.84 22.60
CA SER A 78 -20.49 -1.97 24.06
C SER A 78 -21.19 -0.83 24.81
N ILE A 79 -21.12 0.39 24.26
CA ILE A 79 -21.82 1.56 24.79
C ILE A 79 -23.33 1.38 24.59
N LEU A 80 -23.75 0.97 23.40
CA LEU A 80 -25.16 0.74 23.09
C LEU A 80 -25.77 -0.34 24.00
N GLU A 81 -25.05 -1.45 24.22
CA GLU A 81 -25.47 -2.49 25.16
C GLU A 81 -25.54 -1.97 26.60
N SER A 82 -24.61 -1.11 27.01
CA SER A 82 -24.65 -0.50 28.34
C SER A 82 -25.86 0.42 28.50
N LEU A 83 -26.20 1.20 27.48
CA LEU A 83 -27.38 2.08 27.50
C LEU A 83 -28.67 1.25 27.59
N PHE A 84 -28.73 0.14 26.87
CA PHE A 84 -29.86 -0.80 26.93
C PHE A 84 -29.96 -1.48 28.29
N ARG A 85 -28.86 -2.03 28.84
CA ARG A 85 -28.82 -2.67 30.16
C ARG A 85 -29.23 -1.72 31.30
N ASN A 86 -28.96 -0.42 31.14
CA ASN A 86 -29.35 0.61 32.09
C ASN A 86 -30.77 1.15 31.86
N ASN A 87 -31.57 0.54 30.97
CA ASN A 87 -32.92 0.98 30.58
C ASN A 87 -32.99 2.44 30.10
N ILE A 88 -31.90 2.97 29.55
CA ILE A 88 -31.85 4.35 29.01
C ILE A 88 -32.50 4.40 27.63
N ILE A 89 -32.38 3.32 26.86
CA ILE A 89 -32.97 3.16 25.53
C ILE A 89 -33.89 1.95 25.51
N THR A 90 -34.88 1.98 24.63
CA THR A 90 -35.82 0.88 24.41
C THR A 90 -35.22 -0.23 23.56
N GLN A 91 -35.85 -1.42 23.54
CA GLN A 91 -35.45 -2.53 22.66
C GLN A 91 -35.46 -2.13 21.18
N GLU A 92 -36.47 -1.38 20.75
CA GLU A 92 -36.63 -0.93 19.37
C GLU A 92 -35.54 0.05 18.93
N GLU A 93 -35.16 0.99 19.80
CA GLU A 93 -34.03 1.89 19.59
C GLU A 93 -32.69 1.15 19.58
N PHE A 94 -32.54 0.13 20.43
CA PHE A 94 -31.35 -0.72 20.44
C PHE A 94 -31.19 -1.48 19.12
N ASP A 95 -32.25 -2.12 18.63
CA ASP A 95 -32.21 -2.90 17.39
C ASP A 95 -31.98 -2.01 16.16
N THR A 96 -32.58 -0.82 16.14
CA THR A 96 -32.37 0.18 15.08
C THR A 96 -30.91 0.64 15.05
N LYS A 97 -30.36 1.08 16.19
CA LYS A 97 -28.97 1.56 16.25
C LYS A 97 -27.93 0.47 16.03
N LYS A 98 -28.23 -0.76 16.44
CA LYS A 98 -27.39 -1.91 16.14
C LYS A 98 -27.32 -2.18 14.63
N THR A 99 -28.45 -2.07 13.94
CA THR A 99 -28.52 -2.22 12.48
C THR A 99 -27.77 -1.10 11.76
N GLU A 100 -27.91 0.15 12.22
CA GLU A 100 -27.14 1.29 11.69
C GLU A 100 -25.63 1.10 11.90
N LEU A 101 -25.21 0.60 13.06
CA LEU A 101 -23.81 0.26 13.36
C LEU A 101 -23.28 -0.82 12.42
N GLN A 102 -24.09 -1.85 12.16
CA GLN A 102 -23.74 -2.93 11.23
C GLN A 102 -23.64 -2.43 9.80
N LEU A 103 -24.50 -1.52 9.35
CA LEU A 103 -24.37 -0.93 8.01
C LEU A 103 -23.14 -0.03 7.90
N LYS A 104 -22.95 0.88 8.88
CA LYS A 104 -21.87 1.86 8.90
C LYS A 104 -20.48 1.22 8.88
N TYR A 105 -20.28 0.16 9.66
CA TYR A 105 -18.99 -0.52 9.78
C TYR A 105 -18.93 -1.80 8.95
N GLY A 106 -20.06 -2.40 8.59
CA GLY A 106 -20.13 -3.64 7.82
C GLY A 106 -19.58 -3.50 6.40
N ASP A 107 -19.89 -2.39 5.72
CA ASP A 107 -19.31 -2.13 4.39
C ASP A 107 -17.79 -1.97 4.49
N GLN A 108 -17.31 -1.23 5.51
CA GLN A 108 -15.90 -1.00 5.79
C GLN A 108 -15.16 -2.21 6.36
N ILE A 109 -15.84 -3.28 6.73
CA ILE A 109 -15.24 -4.53 7.20
C ILE A 109 -15.33 -5.59 6.10
N ASN A 110 -16.46 -5.67 5.38
CA ASN A 110 -16.67 -6.60 4.26
C ASN A 110 -15.83 -6.25 3.03
N GLU A 111 -15.63 -4.97 2.71
CA GLU A 111 -14.71 -4.54 1.64
C GLU A 111 -13.28 -5.07 1.87
N TYR A 112 -12.92 -5.38 3.13
CA TYR A 112 -11.58 -5.82 3.53
C TYR A 112 -11.51 -7.30 3.93
N LEU A 113 -12.64 -7.96 4.21
CA LEU A 113 -12.74 -9.41 4.47
C LEU A 113 -13.00 -10.23 3.20
N SER A 114 -13.44 -9.59 2.10
CA SER A 114 -13.74 -10.25 0.82
C SER A 114 -12.53 -10.40 -0.12
N VAL A 115 -11.30 -10.22 0.40
CA VAL A 115 -10.01 -10.43 -0.32
C VAL A 115 -9.33 -11.72 0.10
#